data_AF-A0A6N9BWK5-F1
#
_entry.id   AF-A0A6N9BWK5-F1
#
_cell.length_a   1.000
_cell.length_b   1.000
_cell.length_c   1.000
_cell.angle_alpha   90.00
_cell.angle_beta   90.00
_cell.angle_gamma   90.00
#
_symmetry.space_group_name_H-M   'P 1'
#
loop_
_entity.id
_entity.type
_entity.pdbx_description
1 polymer ?
#
loop_
_entity_poly.entity_id
_entity_poly.type
_entity_poly.pdbx_seq_one_letter_code
_entity_poly.pdbx_strand_id
1 'polypeptide(L)'
;MEMLNLEALQCDSAETEGCLTEGQIRTAHAIYSGVRDEEGRVLSPGVMPGGEAEDEWLFWVVGTPGTPPATELMGTGNIQNLYHRKPNYQVDQFDLVRDREELARETSSIDVPEGSFEGFRNRGGKLIVYQGWNDFPIRPQSMLDYMARAEELGGIMDDFARVYMVPGMLHCAGGPGAWVADYVGPMVDWVEEGQAPEEIIGAHTGVSRWFEALAVMGASWTMALPEVGREGNGVRRFTRPICPYPKVAKYEGPGDVREAESFICTEDQG
;
A
#
# COMPACT_ATOMS: atom_id res chain seq x y z
N MET A 1 -0.36 16.26 3.59
CA MET A 1 -0.24 16.90 2.26
C MET A 1 0.72 18.10 2.27
N GLU A 2 1.07 18.68 3.42
CA GLU A 2 2.15 19.69 3.52
C GLU A 2 3.53 19.23 3.01
N MET A 3 3.75 17.91 2.84
CA MET A 3 5.05 17.35 2.45
C MET A 3 5.40 17.43 0.95
N LEU A 4 4.44 17.72 0.06
CA LEU A 4 4.67 17.82 -1.38
C LEU A 4 4.29 19.21 -1.87
N ASN A 5 5.27 20.12 -1.95
CA ASN A 5 5.10 21.40 -2.61
C ASN A 5 5.29 21.21 -4.13
N LEU A 6 4.27 20.68 -4.80
CA LEU A 6 4.32 20.41 -6.25
C LEU A 6 4.39 21.72 -7.06
N GLU A 7 3.87 22.80 -6.52
CA GLU A 7 3.92 24.15 -7.10
C GLU A 7 5.36 24.65 -7.25
N ALA A 8 6.27 24.23 -6.37
CA ALA A 8 7.70 24.55 -6.48
C ALA A 8 8.38 23.89 -7.70
N LEU A 9 7.72 22.93 -8.35
CA LEU A 9 8.21 22.27 -9.56
C LEU A 9 7.61 22.88 -10.84
N GLN A 10 6.79 23.93 -10.74
CA GLN A 10 6.10 24.50 -11.91
C GLN A 10 7.08 25.13 -12.90
N CYS A 11 6.85 24.92 -14.19
CA CYS A 11 7.61 25.58 -15.26
C CYS A 11 7.35 27.09 -15.28
N ASP A 12 8.42 27.90 -15.28
CA ASP A 12 8.37 29.37 -15.33
C ASP A 12 8.11 29.94 -16.74
N SER A 13 8.31 29.13 -17.79
CA SER A 13 8.23 29.56 -19.20
C SER A 13 7.67 28.45 -20.11
N ALA A 14 7.83 28.57 -21.43
CA ALA A 14 7.48 27.50 -22.40
C ALA A 14 8.42 26.28 -22.33
N GLU A 15 9.41 26.28 -21.43
CA GLU A 15 10.22 25.10 -21.10
C GLU A 15 9.36 23.99 -20.48
N THR A 16 9.65 22.74 -20.84
CA THR A 16 8.92 21.55 -20.37
C THR A 16 9.85 20.46 -19.82
N GLU A 17 11.15 20.73 -19.73
CA GLU A 17 12.14 19.80 -19.20
C GLU A 17 12.58 20.25 -17.80
N GLY A 18 12.70 19.30 -16.86
CA GLY A 18 13.14 19.58 -15.49
C GLY A 18 12.09 20.26 -14.58
N CYS A 19 10.87 20.47 -15.08
CA CYS A 19 9.75 21.08 -14.38
C CYS A 19 8.43 20.40 -14.76
N LEU A 20 7.35 20.76 -14.09
CA LEU A 20 5.99 20.28 -14.35
C LEU A 20 5.13 21.43 -14.88
N THR A 21 4.40 21.16 -15.95
CA THR A 21 3.33 22.05 -16.42
C THR A 21 2.21 22.13 -15.39
N GLU A 22 1.39 23.19 -15.44
CA GLU A 22 0.20 23.32 -14.60
C GLU A 22 -0.72 22.09 -14.72
N GLY A 23 -0.87 21.54 -15.94
CA GLY A 23 -1.63 20.32 -16.17
C GLY A 23 -1.07 19.10 -15.42
N GLN A 24 0.24 18.89 -15.47
CA GLN A 24 0.92 17.80 -14.76
C GLN A 24 0.83 17.95 -13.24
N ILE A 25 0.95 19.17 -12.72
CA ILE A 25 0.76 19.46 -11.29
C ILE A 25 -0.66 19.11 -10.85
N ARG A 26 -1.68 19.54 -11.60
CA ARG A 26 -3.08 19.17 -11.32
C ARG A 26 -3.30 17.66 -11.33
N THR A 27 -2.71 16.96 -12.29
CA THR A 27 -2.77 15.49 -12.36
C THR A 27 -2.10 14.84 -11.15
N ALA A 28 -0.91 15.30 -10.74
CA ALA A 28 -0.22 14.80 -9.56
C ALA A 28 -1.04 15.03 -8.28
N HIS A 29 -1.62 16.22 -8.10
CA HIS A 29 -2.54 16.48 -6.99
C HIS A 29 -3.72 15.52 -6.96
N ALA A 30 -4.37 15.27 -8.10
CA ALA A 30 -5.48 14.33 -8.17
C ALA A 30 -5.08 12.90 -7.75
N ILE A 31 -3.88 12.46 -8.10
CA ILE A 31 -3.34 11.15 -7.70
C ILE A 31 -3.11 11.06 -6.19
N TYR A 32 -2.52 12.10 -5.58
CA TYR A 32 -2.17 12.10 -4.15
C TYR A 32 -3.34 12.49 -3.23
N SER A 33 -4.32 13.25 -3.71
CA SER A 33 -5.50 13.63 -2.92
C SER A 33 -6.58 12.55 -2.92
N GLY A 34 -6.59 11.71 -3.96
CA GLY A 34 -7.68 10.79 -4.24
C GLY A 34 -8.94 11.48 -4.76
N VAL A 35 -9.99 10.69 -4.98
CA VAL A 35 -11.31 11.15 -5.44
C VAL A 35 -12.20 11.43 -4.23
N ARG A 36 -12.89 12.57 -4.26
CA ARG A 36 -13.86 12.99 -3.24
C ARG A 36 -15.20 13.31 -3.89
N ASP A 37 -16.28 13.16 -3.13
CA ASP A 37 -17.59 13.68 -3.54
C ASP A 37 -17.76 15.17 -3.18
N GLU A 38 -18.94 15.71 -3.49
CA GLU A 38 -19.30 17.12 -3.25
C GLU A 38 -19.31 17.48 -1.76
N GLU A 39 -19.56 16.52 -0.88
CA GLU A 39 -19.50 16.67 0.58
C GLU A 39 -18.06 16.53 1.14
N GLY A 40 -17.08 16.23 0.28
CA GLY A 40 -15.68 16.08 0.65
C GLY A 40 -15.30 14.70 1.20
N ARG A 41 -16.23 13.72 1.19
CA ARG A 41 -15.96 12.35 1.61
C ARG A 41 -15.01 11.69 0.61
N VAL A 42 -14.02 10.97 1.12
CA VAL A 42 -13.06 10.24 0.28
C VAL A 42 -13.75 9.03 -0.32
N LEU A 43 -13.84 8.98 -1.65
CA LEU A 43 -14.40 7.84 -2.37
C LEU A 43 -13.34 6.81 -2.76
N SER A 44 -12.16 7.31 -3.12
CA SER A 44 -10.97 6.52 -3.41
C SER A 44 -9.78 7.32 -2.86
N PRO A 45 -9.05 6.82 -1.86
CA PRO A 45 -7.93 7.56 -1.29
C PRO A 45 -6.80 7.80 -2.29
N GLY A 46 -5.98 8.81 -2.01
CA GLY A 46 -4.73 9.00 -2.70
C GLY A 46 -3.68 7.96 -2.29
N VAL A 47 -2.58 7.92 -3.04
CA VAL A 47 -1.37 7.15 -2.68
C VAL A 47 -0.41 8.04 -1.89
N MET A 48 0.43 7.45 -1.04
CA MET A 48 1.51 8.19 -0.40
C MET A 48 2.71 8.35 -1.34
N PRO A 49 3.42 9.49 -1.30
CA PRO A 49 4.60 9.70 -2.12
C PRO A 49 5.79 8.83 -1.70
N GLY A 50 6.71 8.61 -2.63
CA GLY A 50 7.98 7.90 -2.42
C GLY A 50 8.20 6.68 -3.32
N GLY A 51 7.20 6.29 -4.11
CA GLY A 51 7.27 5.16 -5.05
C GLY A 51 7.47 5.56 -6.53
N GLU A 52 7.54 6.86 -6.83
CA GLU A 52 7.43 7.39 -8.20
C GLU A 52 8.60 7.04 -9.11
N ALA A 53 9.78 6.77 -8.52
CA ALA A 53 11.00 6.45 -9.25
C ALA A 53 11.06 4.99 -9.73
N GLU A 54 10.15 4.14 -9.24
CA GLU A 54 10.17 2.70 -9.50
C GLU A 54 9.28 2.33 -10.70
N ASP A 55 9.57 1.20 -11.32
CA ASP A 55 8.89 0.77 -12.55
C ASP A 55 7.41 0.43 -12.38
N GLU A 56 6.96 0.19 -11.15
CA GLU A 56 5.55 0.10 -10.81
C GLU A 56 4.79 1.39 -11.14
N TRP A 57 5.37 2.58 -10.89
CA TRP A 57 4.70 3.85 -11.15
C TRP A 57 4.39 4.03 -12.63
N LEU A 58 5.34 3.63 -13.49
CA LEU A 58 5.13 3.58 -14.93
C LEU A 58 4.04 2.55 -15.30
N PHE A 59 4.00 1.40 -14.62
CA PHE A 59 3.03 0.36 -14.91
C PHE A 59 1.59 0.75 -14.52
N TRP A 60 1.35 1.19 -13.28
CA TRP A 60 0.00 1.50 -12.79
C TRP A 60 -0.47 2.91 -13.11
N VAL A 61 0.43 3.90 -13.15
CA VAL A 61 0.02 5.32 -13.12
C VAL A 61 0.22 6.02 -14.45
N VAL A 62 1.40 5.91 -15.05
CA VAL A 62 1.78 6.73 -16.21
C VAL A 62 1.61 6.03 -17.55
N GLY A 63 1.90 4.73 -17.62
CA GLY A 63 2.04 3.99 -18.87
C GLY A 63 3.39 4.24 -19.55
N THR A 64 3.53 3.71 -20.77
CA THR A 64 4.71 3.91 -21.63
C THR A 64 4.25 4.42 -23.01
N PRO A 65 5.13 5.00 -23.85
CA PRO A 65 4.71 5.51 -25.15
C PRO A 65 3.99 4.46 -26.00
N GLY A 66 2.71 4.73 -26.31
CA GLY A 66 1.85 3.82 -27.07
C GLY A 66 1.18 2.70 -26.25
N THR A 67 1.33 2.68 -24.93
CA THR A 67 0.68 1.71 -24.03
C THR A 67 0.16 2.42 -22.78
N PRO A 68 -1.17 2.56 -22.60
CA PRO A 68 -1.76 3.16 -21.41
C PRO A 68 -1.37 2.41 -20.12
N PRO A 69 -1.45 3.07 -18.95
CA PRO A 69 -1.22 2.41 -17.66
C PRO A 69 -2.20 1.26 -17.42
N ALA A 70 -1.77 0.28 -16.63
CA ALA A 70 -2.57 -0.88 -16.25
C ALA A 70 -3.86 -0.49 -15.53
N THR A 71 -3.87 0.59 -14.74
CA THR A 71 -5.09 1.10 -14.10
C THR A 71 -6.16 1.51 -15.11
N GLU A 72 -5.78 2.12 -16.24
CA GLU A 72 -6.73 2.44 -17.30
C GLU A 72 -7.24 1.18 -18.00
N LEU A 73 -6.33 0.29 -18.40
CA LEU A 73 -6.68 -0.94 -19.13
C LEU A 73 -7.55 -1.88 -18.29
N MET A 74 -7.14 -2.14 -17.05
CA MET A 74 -7.85 -3.02 -16.12
C MET A 74 -9.13 -2.36 -15.60
N GLY A 75 -9.08 -1.07 -15.23
CA GLY A 75 -10.26 -0.35 -14.76
C GLY A 75 -11.36 -0.33 -15.82
N THR A 76 -11.03 0.08 -17.03
CA THR A 76 -11.97 0.12 -18.17
C THR A 76 -12.53 -1.26 -18.49
N GLY A 77 -11.67 -2.28 -18.60
CA GLY A 77 -12.10 -3.65 -18.88
C GLY A 77 -12.99 -4.24 -17.78
N ASN A 78 -12.66 -4.00 -16.51
CA ASN A 78 -13.44 -4.48 -15.37
C ASN A 78 -14.82 -3.82 -15.32
N ILE A 79 -14.89 -2.50 -15.50
CA ILE A 79 -16.17 -1.78 -15.51
C ILE A 79 -17.02 -2.22 -16.70
N GLN A 80 -16.44 -2.34 -17.90
CA GLN A 80 -17.16 -2.89 -19.06
C GLN A 80 -17.72 -4.29 -18.79
N ASN A 81 -16.93 -5.17 -18.17
CA ASN A 81 -17.36 -6.52 -17.82
C ASN A 81 -18.44 -6.53 -16.73
N LEU A 82 -18.35 -5.69 -15.71
CA LEU A 82 -19.37 -5.56 -14.67
C LEU A 82 -20.69 -5.05 -15.29
N TYR A 83 -20.61 -4.08 -16.19
CA TYR A 83 -21.76 -3.38 -16.76
C TYR A 83 -22.25 -4.04 -18.08
N HIS A 84 -21.77 -5.24 -18.42
CA HIS A 84 -22.08 -5.93 -19.69
C HIS A 84 -23.58 -6.14 -19.97
N ARG A 85 -24.42 -6.13 -18.93
CA ARG A 85 -25.89 -6.28 -19.05
C ARG A 85 -26.61 -4.97 -19.32
N LYS A 86 -25.91 -3.83 -19.31
CA LYS A 86 -26.48 -2.50 -19.53
C LYS A 86 -26.38 -2.15 -21.00
N PRO A 87 -27.51 -2.16 -21.73
CA PRO A 87 -27.50 -1.82 -23.15
C PRO A 87 -27.04 -0.36 -23.31
N ASN A 88 -26.14 -0.13 -24.26
CA ASN A 88 -25.57 1.19 -24.58
C ASN A 88 -24.71 1.84 -23.49
N TYR A 89 -24.23 1.09 -22.48
CA TYR A 89 -23.25 1.63 -21.54
C TYR A 89 -21.95 2.01 -22.27
N GLN A 90 -21.43 3.20 -21.98
CA GLN A 90 -20.19 3.72 -22.54
C GLN A 90 -19.23 4.02 -21.39
N VAL A 91 -18.11 3.31 -21.37
CA VAL A 91 -17.15 3.35 -20.25
C VAL A 91 -16.43 4.69 -20.12
N ASP A 92 -16.28 5.42 -21.22
CA ASP A 92 -15.72 6.78 -21.26
C ASP A 92 -16.62 7.80 -20.54
N GLN A 93 -17.88 7.46 -20.28
CA GLN A 93 -18.80 8.26 -19.49
C GLN A 93 -18.81 7.88 -18.01
N PHE A 94 -18.07 6.85 -17.59
CA PHE A 94 -18.02 6.42 -16.19
C PHE A 94 -17.55 7.57 -15.29
N ASP A 95 -18.28 7.77 -14.20
CA ASP A 95 -17.93 8.75 -13.18
C ASP A 95 -18.08 8.10 -11.81
N LEU A 96 -16.98 8.00 -11.04
CA LEU A 96 -16.99 7.30 -9.76
C LEU A 96 -17.93 7.96 -8.74
N VAL A 97 -18.13 9.28 -8.78
CA VAL A 97 -19.01 9.99 -7.84
C VAL A 97 -20.46 9.68 -8.19
N ARG A 98 -20.84 9.84 -9.46
CA ARG A 98 -22.21 9.63 -9.97
C ARG A 98 -22.62 8.15 -9.94
N ASP A 99 -21.72 7.26 -10.37
CA ASP A 99 -22.03 5.85 -10.61
C ASP A 99 -21.75 4.96 -9.38
N ARG A 100 -21.35 5.54 -8.23
CA ARG A 100 -20.93 4.81 -7.03
C ARG A 100 -21.95 3.77 -6.54
N GLU A 101 -23.21 4.17 -6.41
CA GLU A 101 -24.26 3.26 -5.92
C GLU A 101 -24.49 2.08 -6.86
N GLU A 102 -24.35 2.34 -8.16
CA GLU A 102 -24.47 1.33 -9.19
C GLU A 102 -23.28 0.38 -9.15
N LEU A 103 -22.07 0.92 -9.07
CA LEU A 103 -20.85 0.14 -8.91
C LEU A 103 -20.98 -0.79 -7.69
N ALA A 104 -21.39 -0.26 -6.53
CA ALA A 104 -21.58 -1.05 -5.31
C ALA A 104 -22.59 -2.20 -5.48
N ARG A 105 -23.67 -1.99 -6.26
CA ARG A 105 -24.63 -3.06 -6.56
C ARG A 105 -24.04 -4.14 -7.47
N GLU A 106 -23.31 -3.73 -8.52
CA GLU A 106 -22.73 -4.68 -9.48
C GLU A 106 -21.55 -5.46 -8.85
N THR A 107 -20.83 -4.86 -7.90
CA THR A 107 -19.69 -5.51 -7.21
C THR A 107 -20.08 -6.27 -5.95
N SER A 108 -21.33 -6.18 -5.47
CA SER A 108 -21.73 -6.70 -4.14
C SER A 108 -21.45 -8.19 -3.93
N SER A 109 -21.32 -8.97 -5.01
CA SER A 109 -21.06 -10.42 -4.95
C SER A 109 -19.58 -10.77 -4.81
N ILE A 110 -18.68 -9.84 -5.14
CA ILE A 110 -17.22 -10.00 -5.10
C ILE A 110 -16.56 -9.06 -4.09
N ASP A 111 -17.32 -8.12 -3.56
CA ASP A 111 -16.86 -7.19 -2.53
C ASP A 111 -16.75 -7.88 -1.17
N VAL A 112 -15.83 -7.40 -0.34
CA VAL A 112 -15.65 -7.91 1.02
C VAL A 112 -16.44 -6.99 1.95
N PRO A 113 -17.58 -7.44 2.50
CA PRO A 113 -18.43 -6.58 3.30
C PRO A 113 -17.73 -6.17 4.61
N GLU A 114 -17.96 -4.93 5.03
CA GLU A 114 -17.58 -4.47 6.37
C GLU A 114 -18.22 -5.36 7.45
N GLY A 115 -17.47 -5.68 8.50
CA GLY A 115 -17.97 -6.51 9.60
C GLY A 115 -17.00 -6.59 10.77
N SER A 116 -17.49 -7.14 11.89
CA SER A 116 -16.64 -7.41 13.05
C SER A 116 -15.86 -8.71 12.88
N PHE A 117 -14.66 -8.77 13.47
CA PHE A 117 -13.88 -10.01 13.57
C PHE A 117 -14.19 -10.81 14.85
N GLU A 118 -15.29 -10.51 15.55
CA GLU A 118 -15.61 -11.11 16.85
C GLU A 118 -15.69 -12.64 16.78
N GLY A 119 -16.33 -13.18 15.74
CA GLY A 119 -16.39 -14.63 15.55
C GLY A 119 -15.02 -15.27 15.33
N PHE A 120 -14.10 -14.58 14.64
CA PHE A 120 -12.72 -15.04 14.44
C PHE A 120 -11.94 -15.01 15.76
N ARG A 121 -12.03 -13.90 16.50
CA ARG A 121 -11.46 -13.74 17.84
C ARG A 121 -11.95 -14.82 18.82
N ASN A 122 -13.27 -15.06 18.87
CA ASN A 122 -13.88 -16.04 19.79
C ASN A 122 -13.43 -17.49 19.52
N ARG A 123 -12.88 -17.77 18.34
CA ARG A 123 -12.26 -19.07 18.01
C ARG A 123 -10.74 -19.09 18.25
N GLY A 124 -10.18 -18.06 18.86
CA GLY A 124 -8.75 -17.92 19.14
C GLY A 124 -7.91 -17.52 17.92
N GLY A 125 -8.53 -17.02 16.85
CA GLY A 125 -7.82 -16.64 15.63
C GLY A 125 -6.87 -15.46 15.86
N LYS A 126 -5.72 -15.48 15.19
CA LYS A 126 -4.73 -14.39 15.13
C LYS A 126 -4.59 -13.87 13.70
N LEU A 127 -4.51 -12.55 13.53
CA LEU A 127 -4.50 -11.88 12.24
C LEU A 127 -3.32 -10.91 12.17
N ILE A 128 -2.49 -11.07 11.14
CA ILE A 128 -1.48 -10.10 10.74
C ILE A 128 -1.90 -9.60 9.37
N VAL A 129 -2.05 -8.29 9.25
CA VAL A 129 -2.27 -7.60 7.98
C VAL A 129 -1.04 -6.74 7.73
N TYR A 130 -0.49 -6.78 6.53
CA TYR A 130 0.58 -5.86 6.14
C TYR A 130 0.23 -5.19 4.82
N GLN A 131 0.69 -3.96 4.63
CA GLN A 131 0.44 -3.19 3.42
C GLN A 131 1.58 -2.21 3.18
N GLY A 132 1.91 -1.98 1.91
CA GLY A 132 2.91 -0.99 1.53
C GLY A 132 2.34 0.42 1.61
N TRP A 133 3.07 1.37 2.18
CA TRP A 133 2.64 2.77 2.18
C TRP A 133 2.59 3.36 0.76
N ASN A 134 3.41 2.85 -0.16
CA ASN A 134 3.52 3.34 -1.54
C ASN A 134 2.73 2.48 -2.54
N ASP A 135 1.90 1.56 -2.07
CA ASP A 135 1.04 0.73 -2.91
C ASP A 135 -0.01 1.60 -3.64
N PHE A 136 0.16 1.73 -4.95
CA PHE A 136 -0.78 2.44 -5.80
C PHE A 136 -2.08 1.65 -6.02
N PRO A 137 -2.08 0.44 -6.59
CA PRO A 137 -3.31 -0.23 -6.99
C PRO A 137 -4.23 -0.54 -5.80
N ILE A 138 -3.68 -0.83 -4.62
CA ILE A 138 -4.43 -1.08 -3.39
C ILE A 138 -4.06 0.00 -2.37
N ARG A 139 -4.86 1.07 -2.35
CA ARG A 139 -4.59 2.25 -1.52
C ARG A 139 -4.48 1.87 -0.04
N PRO A 140 -3.37 2.18 0.65
CA PRO A 140 -3.17 1.79 2.04
C PRO A 140 -4.26 2.32 2.97
N GLN A 141 -4.75 3.55 2.72
CA GLN A 141 -5.82 4.15 3.51
C GLN A 141 -7.12 3.32 3.44
N SER A 142 -7.44 2.69 2.31
CA SER A 142 -8.65 1.86 2.20
C SER A 142 -8.59 0.62 3.11
N MET A 143 -7.41 0.02 3.28
CA MET A 143 -7.21 -1.08 4.22
C MET A 143 -7.30 -0.59 5.68
N LEU A 144 -6.68 0.56 5.98
CA LEU A 144 -6.76 1.17 7.31
C LEU A 144 -8.19 1.53 7.70
N ASP A 145 -8.96 2.10 6.78
CA ASP A 145 -10.38 2.42 6.97
C ASP A 145 -11.20 1.14 7.22
N TYR A 146 -10.93 0.06 6.48
CA TYR A 146 -11.57 -1.24 6.70
C TYR A 146 -11.27 -1.81 8.09
N MET A 147 -10.01 -1.76 8.53
CA MET A 147 -9.61 -2.24 9.85
C MET A 147 -10.19 -1.38 10.98
N ALA A 148 -10.18 -0.05 10.84
CA ALA A 148 -10.81 0.86 11.79
C ALA A 148 -12.32 0.59 11.90
N ARG A 149 -12.98 0.35 10.77
CA ARG A 149 -14.40 0.02 10.75
C ARG A 149 -14.72 -1.32 11.43
N ALA A 150 -13.85 -2.32 11.26
CA ALA A 150 -13.98 -3.59 11.97
C ALA A 150 -13.82 -3.42 13.49
N GLU A 151 -12.93 -2.53 13.94
CA GLU A 151 -12.75 -2.18 15.35
C GLU A 151 -13.99 -1.47 15.91
N GLU A 152 -14.57 -0.51 15.19
CA GLU A 152 -15.80 0.17 15.60
C GLU A 152 -16.97 -0.82 15.82
N LEU A 153 -17.04 -1.86 14.99
CA LEU A 153 -18.09 -2.87 15.03
C LEU A 153 -17.83 -3.98 16.05
N GLY A 154 -16.57 -4.29 16.36
CA GLY A 154 -16.16 -5.46 17.15
C GLY A 154 -15.43 -5.16 18.46
N GLY A 155 -15.06 -3.90 18.71
CA GLY A 155 -14.19 -3.47 19.80
C GLY A 155 -12.69 -3.68 19.53
N ILE A 156 -11.87 -3.34 20.52
CA ILE A 156 -10.40 -3.37 20.49
C ILE A 156 -9.88 -4.70 19.94
N MET A 157 -8.92 -4.63 19.00
CA MET A 157 -8.41 -5.79 18.28
C MET A 157 -6.94 -6.16 18.58
N ASP A 158 -6.19 -5.34 19.31
CA ASP A 158 -4.74 -5.50 19.52
C ASP A 158 -4.29 -6.85 20.11
N ASP A 159 -5.19 -7.57 20.79
CA ASP A 159 -4.94 -8.90 21.36
C ASP A 159 -5.01 -10.04 20.32
N PHE A 160 -5.58 -9.80 19.15
CA PHE A 160 -5.76 -10.81 18.11
C PHE A 160 -5.50 -10.35 16.67
N ALA A 161 -5.48 -9.04 16.37
CA ALA A 161 -5.17 -8.50 15.05
C ALA A 161 -4.12 -7.39 15.14
N ARG A 162 -3.14 -7.40 14.23
CA ARG A 162 -2.12 -6.35 14.10
C ARG A 162 -1.93 -5.96 12.64
N VAL A 163 -1.84 -4.66 12.40
CA VAL A 163 -1.57 -4.07 11.09
C VAL A 163 -0.12 -3.58 11.04
N TYR A 164 0.60 -3.91 9.98
CA TYR A 164 1.99 -3.53 9.75
C TYR A 164 2.11 -2.75 8.45
N MET A 165 2.25 -1.43 8.56
CA MET A 165 2.44 -0.58 7.40
C MET A 165 3.93 -0.50 7.05
N VAL A 166 4.30 -0.89 5.84
CA VAL A 166 5.69 -1.02 5.40
C VAL A 166 6.11 0.24 4.63
N PRO A 167 6.95 1.13 5.19
CA PRO A 167 7.37 2.35 4.52
C PRO A 167 8.26 2.04 3.32
N GLY A 168 8.00 2.69 2.18
CA GLY A 168 8.78 2.48 0.96
C GLY A 168 8.46 1.17 0.24
N MET A 169 7.49 0.38 0.70
CA MET A 169 7.04 -0.80 -0.03
C MET A 169 5.94 -0.43 -1.03
N LEU A 170 6.11 -0.91 -2.25
CA LEU A 170 5.18 -0.83 -3.38
C LEU A 170 4.07 -1.90 -3.26
N HIS A 171 3.33 -2.18 -4.34
CA HIS A 171 2.33 -3.25 -4.31
C HIS A 171 2.94 -4.63 -4.02
N CYS A 172 2.64 -5.18 -2.84
CA CYS A 172 3.12 -6.46 -2.31
C CYS A 172 4.64 -6.58 -2.06
N ALA A 173 5.51 -5.96 -2.87
CA ALA A 173 6.97 -6.04 -2.75
C ALA A 173 7.67 -4.92 -3.50
N GLY A 174 8.99 -4.82 -3.31
CA GLY A 174 9.83 -3.82 -3.97
C GLY A 174 9.68 -2.44 -3.33
N GLY A 175 10.27 -1.46 -4.00
CA GLY A 175 10.38 -0.08 -3.53
C GLY A 175 11.63 0.20 -2.70
N PRO A 176 11.83 1.46 -2.31
CA PRO A 176 13.00 1.91 -1.56
C PRO A 176 13.00 1.45 -0.09
N GLY A 177 11.94 0.77 0.36
CA GLY A 177 11.72 0.35 1.74
C GLY A 177 12.32 -1.00 2.14
N ALA A 178 12.25 -1.31 3.43
CA ALA A 178 12.65 -2.60 3.99
C ALA A 178 11.52 -3.64 3.83
N TRP A 179 11.21 -4.00 2.59
CA TRP A 179 9.99 -4.73 2.22
C TRP A 179 10.05 -6.25 2.41
N VAL A 180 11.24 -6.85 2.56
CA VAL A 180 11.37 -8.29 2.82
C VAL A 180 11.29 -8.55 4.31
N ALA A 181 10.30 -9.34 4.74
CA ALA A 181 10.11 -9.70 6.14
C ALA A 181 9.51 -11.12 6.28
N ASP A 182 9.75 -11.75 7.43
CA ASP A 182 9.06 -12.98 7.83
C ASP A 182 7.82 -12.63 8.66
N TYR A 183 6.64 -12.89 8.09
CA TYR A 183 5.35 -12.75 8.78
C TYR A 183 4.83 -14.09 9.33
N VAL A 184 5.43 -15.22 8.93
CA VAL A 184 4.97 -16.56 9.30
C VAL A 184 5.51 -16.95 10.67
N GLY A 185 6.81 -16.77 10.92
CA GLY A 185 7.41 -17.04 12.23
C GLY A 185 6.66 -16.32 13.37
N PRO A 186 6.50 -14.98 13.30
CA PRO A 186 5.74 -14.24 14.30
C PRO A 186 4.27 -14.65 14.43
N MET A 187 3.63 -15.12 13.35
CA MET A 187 2.27 -15.65 13.41
C MET A 187 2.21 -16.97 14.17
N VAL A 188 3.18 -17.87 13.93
CA VAL A 188 3.30 -19.14 14.65
C VAL A 188 3.50 -18.89 16.14
N ASP A 189 4.46 -18.02 16.50
CA ASP A 189 4.73 -17.67 17.91
C ASP A 189 3.50 -17.05 18.59
N TRP A 190 2.73 -16.23 17.85
CA TRP A 190 1.50 -15.64 18.39
C TRP A 190 0.40 -16.67 18.62
N VAL A 191 0.22 -17.62 17.70
CA VAL A 191 -0.81 -18.66 17.80
C VAL A 191 -0.44 -19.72 18.84
N GLU A 192 0.80 -20.19 18.85
CA GLU A 192 1.23 -21.34 19.65
C GLU A 192 1.70 -20.93 21.05
N GLU A 193 2.33 -19.76 21.18
CA GLU A 193 2.95 -19.30 22.43
C GLU A 193 2.28 -18.06 23.03
N GLY A 194 1.30 -17.48 22.34
CA GLY A 194 0.62 -16.25 22.78
C GLY A 194 1.51 -15.00 22.68
N GLN A 195 2.63 -15.08 21.95
CA GLN A 195 3.59 -14.00 21.81
C GLN A 195 3.26 -13.12 20.61
N ALA A 196 2.51 -12.05 20.84
CA ALA A 196 2.13 -11.14 19.78
C ALA A 196 3.33 -10.26 19.34
N PRO A 197 3.67 -10.17 18.05
CA PRO A 197 4.90 -9.51 17.59
C PRO A 197 4.91 -8.00 17.86
N GLU A 198 5.79 -7.50 18.72
CA GLU A 198 5.88 -6.05 19.01
C GLU A 198 6.46 -5.25 17.84
N GLU A 199 7.18 -5.93 16.95
CA GLU A 199 7.69 -5.45 15.67
C GLU A 199 7.96 -6.64 14.75
N ILE A 200 8.10 -6.37 13.45
CA ILE A 200 8.55 -7.35 12.46
C ILE A 200 9.78 -6.77 11.77
N ILE A 201 10.89 -7.51 11.73
CA ILE A 201 12.12 -7.00 11.12
C ILE A 201 12.03 -7.11 9.60
N GLY A 202 11.97 -5.95 8.95
CA GLY A 202 12.09 -5.81 7.50
C GLY A 202 13.53 -5.61 7.05
N ALA A 203 13.82 -6.02 5.82
CA ALA A 203 15.10 -5.82 5.15
C ALA A 203 14.95 -5.25 3.74
N HIS A 204 15.87 -4.37 3.36
CA HIS A 204 16.06 -3.94 1.98
C HIS A 204 17.20 -4.76 1.35
N THR A 205 16.90 -5.54 0.32
CA THR A 205 17.84 -6.50 -0.30
C THR A 205 18.69 -5.92 -1.43
N GLY A 206 18.49 -4.64 -1.76
CA GLY A 206 19.13 -4.00 -2.91
C GLY A 206 18.30 -4.11 -4.19
N VAL A 207 17.25 -4.93 -4.18
CA VAL A 207 16.21 -4.97 -5.22
C VAL A 207 15.11 -3.99 -4.85
N SER A 208 14.98 -2.90 -5.60
CA SER A 208 13.87 -1.94 -5.46
C SER A 208 12.85 -2.05 -6.59
N ARG A 209 13.26 -2.52 -7.78
CA ARG A 209 12.38 -2.67 -8.94
C ARG A 209 11.27 -3.67 -8.67
N TRP A 210 10.04 -3.28 -8.96
CA TRP A 210 8.84 -4.03 -8.61
C TRP A 210 8.72 -5.35 -9.36
N PHE A 211 8.95 -5.36 -10.67
CA PHE A 211 8.89 -6.59 -11.47
C PHE A 211 9.95 -7.62 -11.05
N GLU A 212 11.16 -7.16 -10.70
CA GLU A 212 12.22 -8.01 -10.18
C GLU A 212 11.83 -8.56 -8.80
N ALA A 213 11.30 -7.71 -7.92
CA ALA A 213 10.82 -8.10 -6.60
C ALA A 213 9.66 -9.11 -6.66
N LEU A 214 8.70 -8.93 -7.58
CA LEU A 214 7.62 -9.90 -7.83
C LEU A 214 8.15 -11.26 -8.30
N ALA A 215 9.15 -11.26 -9.18
CA ALA A 215 9.78 -12.50 -9.63
C ALA A 215 10.49 -13.23 -8.47
N VAL A 216 11.18 -12.48 -7.61
CA VAL A 216 11.79 -13.00 -6.37
C VAL A 216 10.72 -13.57 -5.44
N MET A 217 9.62 -12.85 -5.19
CA MET A 217 8.49 -13.36 -4.40
C MET A 217 7.92 -14.64 -5.01
N GLY A 218 7.62 -14.65 -6.31
CA GLY A 218 7.07 -15.80 -7.05
C GLY A 218 7.94 -17.06 -6.99
N ALA A 219 9.26 -16.91 -6.98
CA ALA A 219 10.21 -17.99 -6.74
C ALA A 219 10.28 -18.45 -5.26
N SER A 220 9.83 -17.61 -4.32
CA SER A 220 9.97 -17.77 -2.88
C SER A 220 8.68 -18.18 -2.15
N TRP A 221 7.52 -18.33 -2.80
CA TRP A 221 6.30 -18.82 -2.14
C TRP A 221 6.39 -20.28 -1.66
N THR A 222 7.27 -21.09 -2.26
CA THR A 222 7.45 -22.54 -1.96
C THR A 222 8.75 -22.89 -1.26
N MET A 223 9.67 -21.94 -1.09
CA MET A 223 10.83 -22.09 -0.24
C MET A 223 10.64 -21.15 0.92
N ALA A 224 10.17 -21.69 2.05
CA ALA A 224 10.23 -21.02 3.35
C ALA A 224 11.54 -20.24 3.39
N LEU A 225 11.51 -18.93 3.63
CA LEU A 225 12.70 -18.10 3.82
C LEU A 225 13.31 -18.52 5.16
N PRO A 226 14.28 -19.46 5.25
CA PRO A 226 14.87 -19.79 6.53
C PRO A 226 16.02 -18.81 6.81
N GLU A 227 16.25 -17.82 5.94
CA GLU A 227 17.45 -17.00 5.94
C GLU A 227 17.12 -15.59 5.42
N VAL A 228 16.33 -14.83 6.20
CA VAL A 228 16.42 -13.35 6.22
C VAL A 228 17.87 -13.02 6.64
N GLY A 229 18.81 -13.06 5.69
CA GLY A 229 20.23 -13.04 6.02
C GLY A 229 21.20 -13.55 4.94
N ARG A 230 20.76 -14.26 3.89
CA ARG A 230 21.63 -14.60 2.77
C ARG A 230 21.22 -13.92 1.49
N GLU A 231 21.95 -12.84 1.20
CA GLU A 231 22.41 -12.43 -0.13
C GLU A 231 21.55 -12.91 -1.32
N GLY A 232 20.33 -12.37 -1.45
CA GLY A 232 19.77 -12.17 -2.79
C GLY A 232 20.65 -11.15 -3.50
N ASN A 233 21.50 -11.61 -4.43
CA ASN A 233 22.52 -10.81 -5.13
C ASN A 233 23.53 -10.05 -4.24
N GLY A 234 23.70 -10.44 -2.97
CA GLY A 234 24.92 -10.08 -2.23
C GLY A 234 24.93 -8.82 -1.35
N VAL A 235 23.85 -8.04 -1.18
CA VAL A 235 23.93 -6.87 -0.28
C VAL A 235 22.61 -6.55 0.43
N ARG A 236 22.45 -7.03 1.67
CA ARG A 236 21.55 -6.39 2.66
C ARG A 236 21.96 -4.92 2.78
N ARG A 237 21.10 -4.00 2.35
CA ARG A 237 21.40 -2.56 2.37
C ARG A 237 21.15 -1.96 3.74
N PHE A 238 20.01 -2.29 4.33
CA PHE A 238 19.62 -1.89 5.67
C PHE A 238 18.44 -2.75 6.17
N THR A 239 18.17 -2.69 7.47
CA THR A 239 17.02 -3.28 8.14
C THR A 239 16.22 -2.21 8.90
N ARG A 240 14.93 -2.44 9.10
CA ARG A 240 14.05 -1.58 9.89
C ARG A 240 13.05 -2.42 10.68
N PRO A 241 12.69 -2.03 11.91
CA PRO A 241 11.50 -2.58 12.52
C PRO A 241 10.28 -2.05 11.76
N ILE A 242 9.40 -2.95 11.35
CA ILE A 242 8.07 -2.65 10.86
C ILE A 242 7.17 -2.68 12.09
N CYS A 243 6.63 -1.51 12.42
CA CYS A 243 5.91 -1.30 13.66
C CYS A 243 4.42 -1.64 13.53
N PRO A 244 3.77 -2.10 14.61
CA PRO A 244 2.33 -2.23 14.65
C PRO A 244 1.72 -0.83 14.55
N TYR A 245 0.91 -0.60 13.52
CA TYR A 245 0.21 0.66 13.28
C TYR A 245 -0.67 1.02 14.49
N PRO A 246 -0.71 2.29 14.95
CA PRO A 246 -0.20 3.51 14.30
C PRO A 246 1.26 3.87 14.64
N LYS A 247 2.01 3.01 15.33
CA LYS A 247 3.41 3.30 15.66
C LYS A 247 4.28 3.35 14.41
N VAL A 248 5.33 4.15 14.50
CA VAL A 248 6.35 4.34 13.47
C VAL A 248 7.73 4.01 14.00
N ALA A 249 8.63 3.60 13.11
CA ALA A 249 10.03 3.34 13.44
C ALA A 249 10.78 4.67 13.56
N LYS A 250 11.23 5.00 14.77
CA LYS A 250 11.99 6.22 15.04
C LYS A 250 13.43 5.87 15.38
N TYR A 251 14.36 6.54 14.72
CA TYR A 251 15.78 6.46 15.08
C TYR A 251 16.00 7.18 16.41
N GLU A 252 16.44 6.45 17.43
CA GLU A 252 16.77 7.03 18.74
C GLU A 252 18.28 7.10 18.97
N GLY A 253 19.06 6.26 18.27
CA GLY A 253 20.50 6.19 18.44
C GLY A 253 20.96 5.92 19.89
N PRO A 254 22.27 5.93 20.16
CA PRO A 254 23.35 5.87 19.17
C PRO A 254 23.38 4.50 18.47
N GLY A 255 23.77 4.45 17.18
CA GLY A 255 23.85 3.19 16.43
C GLY A 255 23.93 3.42 14.91
N ASP A 256 24.21 2.36 14.14
CA ASP A 256 24.21 2.44 12.68
C ASP A 256 22.78 2.66 12.18
N VAL A 257 22.56 3.76 11.45
CA VAL A 257 21.29 4.06 10.80
C VAL A 257 20.85 2.99 9.81
N ARG A 258 21.67 2.01 9.45
CA ARG A 258 21.29 0.88 8.59
C ARG A 258 20.77 -0.33 9.36
N GLU A 259 20.86 -0.35 10.68
CA GLU A 259 20.47 -1.51 11.49
C GLU A 259 19.19 -1.23 12.28
N ALA A 260 18.25 -2.17 12.24
CA ALA A 260 16.95 -2.08 12.89
C ALA A 260 17.05 -1.83 14.40
N GLU A 261 18.07 -2.39 15.06
CA GLU A 261 18.35 -2.22 16.49
C GLU A 261 18.58 -0.76 16.91
N SER A 262 18.87 0.14 15.95
CA SER A 262 19.03 1.58 16.22
C SER A 262 17.71 2.36 16.21
N PHE A 263 16.59 1.66 16.03
CA PHE A 263 15.24 2.22 15.92
C PHE A 263 14.34 1.62 17.00
N ILE A 264 13.32 2.37 17.39
CA ILE A 264 12.23 1.87 18.25
C ILE A 264 10.89 2.14 17.59
N CYS A 265 9.91 1.30 17.88
CA CYS A 265 8.52 1.57 17.55
C CYS A 265 7.89 2.51 18.59
N THR A 266 7.49 3.71 18.15
CA THR A 266 6.85 4.73 18.99
C THR A 266 5.66 5.34 18.28
N GLU A 267 4.74 5.95 19.04
CA GLU A 267 3.66 6.76 18.46
C GLU A 267 4.24 7.87 17.57
N ASP A 268 3.58 8.10 16.43
CA ASP A 268 3.89 9.21 15.55
C ASP A 268 3.52 10.54 16.26
N GLN A 269 4.48 11.45 16.40
CA GLN A 269 4.23 12.74 17.07
C GLN A 269 3.77 13.85 16.12
N GLY A 270 3.46 13.52 14.87
CA GLY A 270 2.93 14.43 13.85
C GLY A 270 3.97 14.88 12.83
#